data_AF-A0A1H5SAJ1-F1
#
_entry.id   AF-A0A1H5SAJ1-F1
#
_cell.length_a   1.000
_cell.length_b   1.000
_cell.length_c   1.000
_cell.angle_alpha   90.00
_cell.angle_beta   90.00
_cell.angle_gamma   90.00
#
_symmetry.space_group_name_H-M   'P 1'
#
loop_
_entity.id
_entity.type
_entity.pdbx_description
1 polymer ?
#
loop_
_entity_poly.entity_id
_entity_poly.type
_entity_poly.pdbx_seq_one_letter_code
_entity_poly.pdbx_strand_id
1 'polypeptide(L)'
;MSRVALARFFTRARKAVGLAGEVDVLLAGDAALKRLNREFRGKDKATDVLSFRSPEEIFEQRAGDLAISLQTAARQAKAFGHGVEDEVRILMLHGLLHLSGMDHEVDKGEMAAREAELRAALKLPVGLIARVEEPRKKSGPSAGSAKRRGFPSGMTSKKDDSVRAAGRARVRQTPVRQMPVVKRAVPKAVKKATRARRTV
;
A
#
# COMPACT_ATOMS: atom_id res chain seq x y z
N MET A 1 -3.74 -12.24 -14.22
CA MET A 1 -2.31 -12.00 -14.47
C MET A 1 -1.48 -13.21 -14.09
N SER A 2 -0.46 -13.57 -14.87
CA SER A 2 0.53 -14.56 -14.44
C SER A 2 1.60 -13.91 -13.54
N ARG A 3 2.15 -14.68 -12.59
CA ARG A 3 3.27 -14.23 -11.75
C ARG A 3 4.45 -13.70 -12.57
N VAL A 4 4.71 -14.33 -13.73
CA VAL A 4 5.79 -13.96 -14.66
C VAL A 4 5.56 -12.57 -15.27
N ALA A 5 4.34 -12.26 -15.71
CA ALA A 5 4.02 -10.96 -16.29
C ALA A 5 4.20 -9.83 -15.25
N LEU A 6 3.77 -10.07 -14.01
CA LEU A 6 3.95 -9.11 -12.92
C LEU A 6 5.42 -8.90 -12.57
N ALA A 7 6.19 -9.98 -12.43
CA ALA A 7 7.62 -9.91 -12.15
C ALA A 7 8.37 -9.14 -13.26
N ARG A 8 8.03 -9.37 -14.53
CA ARG A 8 8.59 -8.61 -15.66
C ARG A 8 8.28 -7.12 -15.59
N PHE A 9 7.02 -6.78 -15.27
CA PHE A 9 6.65 -5.38 -15.07
C PHE A 9 7.43 -4.76 -13.91
N PHE A 10 7.48 -5.45 -12.77
CA PHE A 10 8.20 -4.99 -11.58
C PHE A 10 9.68 -4.68 -11.89
N THR A 11 10.39 -5.60 -12.56
CA THR A 11 11.79 -5.38 -12.94
C THR A 11 11.97 -4.13 -13.81
N ARG A 12 11.06 -3.90 -14.77
CA ARG A 12 11.07 -2.70 -15.62
C ARG A 12 10.80 -1.44 -14.81
N ALA A 13 9.78 -1.46 -13.95
CA ALA A 13 9.41 -0.32 -13.11
C ALA A 13 10.53 0.04 -12.12
N ARG A 14 11.10 -0.94 -11.42
CA ARG A 14 12.24 -0.75 -10.51
C ARG A 14 13.43 -0.10 -11.22
N LYS A 15 13.77 -0.60 -12.41
CA LYS A 15 14.84 -0.02 -13.23
C LYS A 15 14.54 1.42 -13.66
N ALA A 16 13.30 1.71 -14.04
CA ALA A 16 12.91 3.06 -14.48
C ALA A 16 12.88 4.08 -13.34
N VAL A 17 12.53 3.63 -12.12
CA VAL A 17 12.66 4.43 -10.89
C VAL A 17 14.12 4.68 -10.52
N GLY A 18 15.05 3.82 -10.94
CA GLY A 18 16.46 3.88 -10.55
C GLY A 18 16.73 3.27 -9.17
N LEU A 19 15.83 2.41 -8.69
CA LEU A 19 15.95 1.79 -7.37
C LEU A 19 16.89 0.58 -7.43
N ALA A 20 18.02 0.67 -6.72
CA ALA A 20 18.95 -0.43 -6.51
C ALA A 20 18.51 -1.32 -5.34
N GLY A 21 19.00 -2.57 -5.31
CA GLY A 21 18.71 -3.51 -4.23
C GLY A 21 17.47 -4.39 -4.45
N GLU A 22 17.33 -5.37 -3.56
CA GLU A 22 16.21 -6.31 -3.50
C GLU A 22 14.99 -5.64 -2.90
N VAL A 23 13.83 -5.97 -3.46
CA VAL A 23 12.54 -5.52 -2.95
C VAL A 23 11.58 -6.70 -2.92
N ASP A 24 11.07 -7.02 -1.73
CA ASP A 24 10.05 -8.06 -1.55
C ASP A 24 8.66 -7.46 -1.75
N VAL A 25 7.79 -8.17 -2.47
CA VAL A 25 6.42 -7.74 -2.72
C VAL A 25 5.43 -8.76 -2.17
N LEU A 26 4.64 -8.33 -1.19
CA LEU A 26 3.51 -9.06 -0.64
C LEU A 26 2.21 -8.61 -1.31
N LEU A 27 1.54 -9.53 -1.99
CA LEU A 27 0.16 -9.35 -2.45
C LEU A 27 -0.78 -10.03 -1.46
N ALA A 28 -1.67 -9.27 -0.83
CA ALA A 28 -2.55 -9.78 0.22
C ALA A 28 -3.94 -9.14 0.18
N GLY A 29 -4.80 -9.50 1.14
CA GLY A 29 -6.11 -8.89 1.33
C GLY A 29 -6.08 -7.70 2.30
N ASP A 30 -7.20 -7.00 2.42
CA ASP A 30 -7.37 -5.82 3.27
C ASP A 30 -7.12 -6.13 4.74
N ALA A 31 -7.50 -7.32 5.22
CA ALA A 31 -7.28 -7.72 6.61
C ALA A 31 -5.78 -7.79 6.96
N ALA A 32 -4.96 -8.29 6.03
CA ALA A 32 -3.50 -8.35 6.21
C ALA A 32 -2.90 -6.94 6.20
N LEU A 33 -3.26 -6.09 5.24
CA LEU A 33 -2.76 -4.72 5.17
C LEU A 33 -3.25 -3.87 6.34
N LYS A 34 -4.49 -4.04 6.81
CA LYS A 34 -5.00 -3.38 8.03
C LYS A 34 -4.14 -3.75 9.24
N ARG A 35 -3.80 -5.04 9.39
CA ARG A 35 -2.90 -5.50 10.47
C ARG A 35 -1.53 -4.83 10.38
N LEU A 36 -0.91 -4.85 9.20
CA LEU A 36 0.41 -4.22 8.97
C LEU A 36 0.37 -2.71 9.21
N ASN A 37 -0.68 -2.03 8.76
CA ASN A 37 -0.84 -0.59 8.94
C ASN A 37 -0.97 -0.21 10.42
N ARG A 38 -1.67 -1.04 11.21
CA ARG A 38 -1.72 -0.87 12.67
C ARG A 38 -0.35 -1.11 13.31
N GLU A 39 0.32 -2.19 12.93
CA GLU A 39 1.57 -2.64 13.52
C GLU A 39 2.73 -1.66 13.27
N PHE A 40 2.87 -1.17 12.04
CA PHE A 40 4.01 -0.34 11.63
C PHE A 40 3.73 1.17 11.57
N ARG A 41 2.46 1.57 11.37
CA ARG A 41 2.07 2.99 11.26
C ARG A 41 1.08 3.45 12.32
N GLY A 42 0.64 2.57 13.24
CA GLY A 42 -0.34 2.89 14.28
C GLY A 42 -1.75 3.16 13.75
N LYS A 43 -2.03 2.87 12.47
CA LYS A 43 -3.31 3.20 11.79
C LYS A 43 -4.16 1.94 11.64
N ASP A 44 -5.22 1.78 12.44
CA ASP A 44 -6.15 0.62 12.35
C ASP A 44 -7.16 0.75 11.20
N LYS A 45 -6.66 0.92 9.97
CA LYS A 45 -7.48 0.96 8.75
C LYS A 45 -6.79 0.21 7.61
N ALA A 46 -7.59 -0.38 6.73
CA ALA A 46 -7.07 -0.94 5.49
C ALA A 46 -6.50 0.19 4.61
N THR A 47 -5.50 -0.15 3.81
CA THR A 47 -4.87 0.74 2.83
C THR A 47 -4.61 -0.04 1.55
N ASP A 48 -4.39 0.66 0.46
CA ASP A 48 -4.08 0.09 -0.85
C ASP A 48 -2.64 -0.45 -0.94
N VAL A 49 -1.67 0.34 -0.52
CA VAL A 49 -0.25 -0.01 -0.53
C VAL A 49 0.47 0.48 0.73
N LEU A 50 1.45 -0.30 1.20
CA LEU A 50 2.43 0.08 2.20
C LEU A 50 3.83 -0.14 1.65
N SER A 51 4.70 0.85 1.84
CA SER A 51 6.13 0.77 1.52
C SER A 51 6.95 0.86 2.79
N PHE A 52 7.90 -0.07 2.95
CA PHE A 52 8.82 -0.17 4.07
C PHE A 52 10.25 -0.06 3.56
N ARG A 53 10.84 1.14 3.62
CA ARG A 53 12.22 1.35 3.16
C ARG A 53 13.21 0.65 4.10
N SER A 54 14.16 -0.08 3.54
CA SER A 54 15.26 -0.64 4.31
C SER A 54 16.26 0.48 4.67
N PRO A 55 16.78 0.52 5.91
CA PRO A 55 17.85 1.43 6.26
C PRO A 55 19.13 1.04 5.50
N GLU A 56 19.62 1.98 4.69
CA GLU A 56 20.76 1.80 3.77
C GLU A 56 22.04 1.40 4.52
N GLU A 57 22.19 1.87 5.76
CA GLU A 57 23.33 1.64 6.66
C GLU A 57 23.49 0.17 7.11
N ILE A 58 22.46 -0.67 6.96
CA ILE A 58 22.43 -2.04 7.52
C ILE A 58 22.34 -3.09 6.40
N PHE A 59 21.74 -2.74 5.26
CA PHE A 59 21.47 -3.68 4.18
C PHE A 59 21.78 -3.06 2.81
N GLU A 60 23.06 -3.01 2.43
CA GLU A 60 23.52 -2.47 1.14
C GLU A 60 22.85 -3.12 -0.09
N GLN A 61 22.26 -4.31 0.08
CA GLN A 61 21.62 -5.08 -0.98
C GLN A 61 20.09 -5.06 -0.94
N ARG A 62 19.43 -4.43 0.06
CA ARG A 62 17.96 -4.37 0.15
C ARG A 62 17.45 -2.94 0.07
N ALA A 63 16.50 -2.69 -0.82
CA ALA A 63 15.80 -1.41 -0.91
C ALA A 63 14.58 -1.34 0.05
N GLY A 64 13.92 -2.46 0.31
CA GLY A 64 12.78 -2.51 1.21
C GLY A 64 11.67 -3.46 0.77
N ASP A 65 10.49 -3.32 1.37
CA ASP A 65 9.37 -4.21 1.14
C ASP A 65 8.11 -3.43 0.73
N LEU A 66 7.29 -4.04 -0.12
CA LEU A 66 5.98 -3.55 -0.54
C LEU A 66 4.88 -4.51 -0.12
N ALA A 67 3.78 -4.00 0.42
CA ALA A 67 2.55 -4.76 0.63
C ALA A 67 1.39 -4.10 -0.11
N ILE A 68 0.70 -4.84 -0.98
CA ILE A 68 -0.40 -4.35 -1.83
C ILE A 68 -1.68 -5.15 -1.54
N SER A 69 -2.80 -4.46 -1.33
CA SER A 69 -4.11 -5.10 -1.20
C SER A 69 -4.75 -5.34 -2.56
N LEU A 70 -4.95 -6.61 -2.91
CA LEU A 70 -5.67 -7.01 -4.11
C LEU A 70 -7.16 -6.65 -4.04
N GLN A 71 -7.76 -6.65 -2.84
CA GLN A 71 -9.17 -6.29 -2.66
C GLN A 71 -9.38 -4.80 -2.85
N THR A 72 -8.48 -3.96 -2.34
CA THR A 72 -8.52 -2.51 -2.57
C THR A 72 -8.24 -2.20 -4.04
N ALA A 73 -7.22 -2.83 -4.64
CA ALA A 73 -6.92 -2.66 -6.06
C ALA A 73 -8.13 -3.03 -6.95
N ALA A 74 -8.86 -4.10 -6.62
CA ALA A 74 -10.06 -4.49 -7.37
C ALA A 74 -11.18 -3.44 -7.28
N ARG A 75 -11.40 -2.84 -6.09
CA ARG A 75 -12.39 -1.77 -5.92
C ARG A 75 -11.99 -0.50 -6.68
N GLN A 76 -10.72 -0.11 -6.61
CA GLN A 76 -10.21 1.07 -7.31
C GLN A 76 -10.27 0.87 -8.83
N ALA A 77 -9.81 -0.27 -9.34
CA ALA A 77 -9.90 -0.63 -10.76
C ALA A 77 -11.33 -0.48 -11.30
N LYS A 78 -12.33 -0.98 -10.55
CA LYS A 78 -13.74 -0.80 -10.90
C LYS A 78 -14.17 0.66 -10.87
N ALA A 79 -13.78 1.42 -9.86
CA ALA A 79 -14.16 2.83 -9.70
C ALA A 79 -13.60 3.74 -10.80
N PHE A 80 -12.41 3.41 -11.30
CA PHE A 80 -11.69 4.22 -12.29
C PHE A 80 -11.77 3.66 -13.73
N GLY A 81 -12.42 2.51 -13.91
CA GLY A 81 -12.75 1.99 -15.25
C GLY A 81 -11.58 1.30 -15.96
N HIS A 82 -10.64 0.70 -15.24
CA HIS A 82 -9.51 -0.05 -15.82
C HIS A 82 -9.33 -1.43 -15.18
N GLY A 83 -8.38 -2.22 -15.66
CA GLY A 83 -8.17 -3.58 -15.20
C GLY A 83 -7.53 -3.64 -13.80
N VAL A 84 -7.89 -4.67 -12.99
CA VAL A 84 -7.25 -4.90 -11.69
C VAL A 84 -5.73 -5.03 -11.81
N GLU A 85 -5.26 -5.60 -12.91
CA GLU A 85 -3.82 -5.72 -13.19
C GLU A 85 -3.15 -4.36 -13.34
N ASP A 86 -3.80 -3.42 -14.02
CA ASP A 86 -3.27 -2.08 -14.20
C ASP A 86 -3.25 -1.33 -12.88
N GLU A 87 -4.26 -1.52 -12.03
CA GLU A 87 -4.24 -0.93 -10.69
C GLU A 87 -3.09 -1.50 -9.84
N VAL A 88 -2.87 -2.82 -9.86
CA VAL A 88 -1.72 -3.41 -9.15
C VAL A 88 -0.40 -2.85 -9.67
N ARG A 89 -0.26 -2.65 -10.99
CA ARG A 89 0.94 -2.04 -11.59
C ARG A 89 1.13 -0.58 -11.16
N ILE A 90 0.06 0.18 -11.02
CA ILE A 90 0.07 1.56 -10.53
C ILE A 90 0.47 1.60 -9.05
N LEU A 91 -0.16 0.80 -8.20
CA LEU A 91 0.17 0.70 -6.77
C LEU A 91 1.63 0.27 -6.56
N MET A 92 2.12 -0.64 -7.40
CA MET A 92 3.51 -1.09 -7.38
C MET A 92 4.49 0.03 -7.77
N LEU A 93 4.22 0.77 -8.84
CA LEU A 93 5.05 1.91 -9.24
C LEU A 93 5.07 2.99 -8.16
N HIS A 94 3.90 3.35 -7.62
CA HIS A 94 3.78 4.30 -6.52
C HIS A 94 4.58 3.84 -5.29
N GLY A 95 4.46 2.56 -4.92
CA GLY A 95 5.22 1.97 -3.82
C GLY A 95 6.73 2.03 -4.03
N LEU A 96 7.21 1.78 -5.25
CA LEU A 96 8.64 1.85 -5.60
C LEU A 96 9.19 3.29 -5.52
N LEU A 97 8.40 4.30 -5.88
CA LEU A 97 8.79 5.71 -5.71
C LEU A 97 8.99 6.05 -4.22
N HIS A 98 8.11 5.58 -3.34
CA HIS A 98 8.31 5.68 -1.89
C HIS A 98 9.59 5.00 -1.41
N LEU A 99 9.90 3.81 -1.94
CA LEU A 99 11.15 3.12 -1.59
C LEU A 99 12.41 3.86 -2.08
N SER A 100 12.30 4.63 -3.18
CA SER A 100 13.38 5.51 -3.65
C SER A 100 13.59 6.77 -2.78
N GLY A 101 12.69 7.01 -1.82
CA GLY A 101 12.76 8.15 -0.89
C GLY A 101 11.91 9.36 -1.28
N MET A 102 11.12 9.27 -2.35
CA MET A 102 10.14 10.30 -2.69
C MET A 102 8.91 10.17 -1.80
N ASP A 103 8.32 11.30 -1.40
CA ASP A 103 7.14 11.31 -0.54
C ASP A 103 6.21 12.48 -0.90
N HIS A 104 5.14 12.15 -1.63
CA HIS A 104 4.12 13.11 -2.06
C HIS A 104 3.33 13.76 -0.92
N GLU A 105 3.39 13.26 0.32
CA GLU A 105 2.74 13.94 1.45
C GLU A 105 3.52 15.18 1.90
N VAL A 106 4.82 15.26 1.56
CA VAL A 106 5.74 16.33 2.01
C VAL A 106 6.43 17.08 0.88
N ASP A 107 6.54 16.48 -0.30
CA ASP A 107 7.16 17.13 -1.45
C ASP A 107 6.27 18.19 -2.11
N LYS A 108 6.81 18.89 -3.11
CA LYS A 108 6.11 19.95 -3.85
C LYS A 108 5.56 19.47 -5.19
N GLY A 109 5.14 18.20 -5.27
CA GLY A 109 4.66 17.55 -6.51
C GLY A 109 5.77 16.87 -7.32
N GLU A 110 6.95 16.70 -6.74
CA GLU A 110 8.08 16.03 -7.41
C GLU A 110 7.75 14.55 -7.69
N MET A 111 7.25 13.84 -6.69
CA MET A 111 6.77 12.47 -6.85
C MET A 111 5.61 12.39 -7.85
N ALA A 112 4.71 13.38 -7.86
CA ALA A 112 3.58 13.42 -8.78
C ALA A 112 4.04 13.50 -10.24
N ALA A 113 4.96 14.43 -10.53
CA ALA A 113 5.55 14.61 -11.85
C ALA A 113 6.31 13.35 -12.29
N ARG A 114 7.11 12.77 -11.39
CA ARG A 114 7.87 11.55 -11.68
C ARG A 114 6.96 10.34 -11.90
N GLU A 115 5.89 10.21 -11.12
CA GLU A 115 4.91 9.16 -11.31
C GLU A 115 4.28 9.30 -12.71
N ALA A 116 3.84 10.49 -13.09
CA ALA A 116 3.23 10.76 -14.39
C ALA A 116 4.16 10.40 -15.57
N GLU A 117 5.42 10.83 -15.52
CA GLU A 117 6.44 10.50 -16.51
C GLU A 117 6.64 8.98 -16.66
N LEU A 118 6.87 8.29 -15.54
CA LEU A 118 7.13 6.84 -15.54
C LEU A 118 5.91 6.04 -15.98
N ARG A 119 4.70 6.49 -15.62
CA ARG A 119 3.46 5.88 -16.07
C ARG A 119 3.29 5.95 -17.57
N ALA A 120 3.60 7.10 -18.18
CA ALA A 120 3.58 7.26 -19.63
C ALA A 120 4.60 6.31 -20.30
N ALA A 121 5.83 6.28 -19.80
CA ALA A 121 6.88 5.39 -20.29
C ALA A 121 6.53 3.89 -20.14
N LEU A 122 5.81 3.53 -19.08
CA LEU A 122 5.40 2.16 -18.78
C LEU A 122 4.02 1.78 -19.37
N LYS A 123 3.34 2.72 -20.05
CA LYS A 123 2.01 2.56 -20.65
C LYS A 123 0.92 2.20 -19.63
N LEU A 124 0.83 2.94 -18.52
CA LEU A 124 -0.16 2.75 -17.46
C LEU A 124 -1.30 3.79 -17.50
N PRO A 125 -2.56 3.43 -17.17
CA PRO A 125 -3.70 4.36 -17.07
C PRO A 125 -3.60 5.24 -15.82
N VAL A 126 -4.26 6.42 -15.72
CA VAL A 126 -4.08 7.54 -14.72
C VAL A 126 -3.77 7.09 -13.28
N GLY A 127 -2.93 7.82 -12.50
CA GLY A 127 -2.26 7.31 -11.28
C GLY A 127 -2.91 7.70 -9.96
N LEU A 128 -2.34 7.24 -8.83
CA LEU A 128 -2.92 7.53 -7.51
C LEU A 128 -2.93 9.04 -7.23
N ILE A 129 -1.78 9.70 -7.41
CA ILE A 129 -1.63 11.12 -7.08
C ILE A 129 -2.55 11.98 -7.97
N ALA A 130 -2.52 11.75 -9.29
CA ALA A 130 -3.37 12.47 -10.23
C ALA A 130 -4.88 12.31 -9.93
N ARG A 131 -5.32 11.16 -9.41
CA ARG A 131 -6.75 10.93 -9.07
C ARG A 131 -7.18 11.56 -7.75
N VAL A 132 -6.25 11.88 -6.85
CA VAL A 132 -6.53 12.61 -5.62
C VAL A 132 -6.61 14.11 -5.90
N GLU A 133 -5.81 14.60 -6.85
CA GLU A 133 -5.79 16.02 -7.25
C GLU A 133 -6.90 16.40 -8.25
N GLU A 134 -7.37 15.48 -9.10
CA GLU A 134 -8.53 15.76 -9.96
C GLU A 134 -9.85 15.77 -9.18
N PRO A 135 -10.73 16.78 -9.39
CA PRO A 135 -12.00 16.85 -8.70
C PRO A 135 -12.86 15.65 -9.10
N ARG A 136 -13.34 14.91 -8.10
CA ARG A 136 -14.31 13.82 -8.27
C ARG A 136 -15.44 14.30 -9.18
N LYS A 137 -15.46 13.86 -10.44
CA LYS A 137 -16.64 14.04 -11.30
C LYS A 137 -17.81 13.38 -10.58
N LYS A 138 -18.77 14.19 -10.13
CA LYS A 138 -20.02 13.73 -9.54
C LYS A 138 -20.71 12.80 -10.55
N SER A 139 -20.80 11.51 -10.24
CA SER A 139 -21.78 10.65 -10.91
C SER A 139 -23.17 11.17 -10.55
N GLY A 140 -23.86 11.75 -11.53
CA GLY A 140 -25.22 12.25 -11.43
C GLY A 140 -26.25 11.16 -11.08
N PRO A 141 -27.50 11.57 -10.79
CA PRO A 141 -28.41 10.79 -9.95
C PRO A 141 -29.03 9.61 -10.69
N SER A 142 -29.16 8.51 -9.93
CA SER A 142 -30.06 7.40 -10.24
C SER A 142 -31.50 7.92 -10.33
N ALA A 143 -32.05 7.99 -11.54
CA ALA A 143 -33.47 8.16 -11.80
C ALA A 143 -34.02 6.87 -12.44
N GLY A 144 -35.03 6.27 -11.82
CA GLY A 144 -35.67 5.07 -12.35
C GLY A 144 -36.60 4.37 -11.37
N SER A 145 -37.57 5.10 -10.81
CA SER A 145 -38.70 4.55 -10.06
C SER A 145 -39.50 3.55 -10.92
N ALA A 146 -39.72 2.34 -10.42
CA ALA A 146 -40.81 1.47 -10.86
C ALA A 146 -41.50 0.83 -9.66
N LYS A 147 -42.73 1.28 -9.42
CA LYS A 147 -43.70 0.85 -8.41
C LYS A 147 -44.45 -0.40 -8.90
N ARG A 148 -44.64 -1.41 -8.04
CA ARG A 148 -45.81 -2.35 -7.94
C ARG A 148 -45.47 -3.43 -6.87
N ARG A 149 -46.15 -3.55 -5.72
CA ARG A 149 -47.52 -4.00 -5.34
C ARG A 149 -47.45 -5.32 -4.53
N GLY A 150 -47.61 -5.22 -3.20
CA GLY A 150 -48.42 -6.05 -2.28
C GLY A 150 -48.26 -7.58 -2.09
N PHE A 151 -47.81 -7.96 -0.87
CA PHE A 151 -48.27 -9.00 0.10
C PHE A 151 -48.39 -10.51 -0.28
N PRO A 152 -48.42 -11.49 0.67
CA PRO A 152 -48.35 -11.43 2.16
C PRO A 152 -47.38 -12.43 2.86
N SER A 153 -47.41 -12.36 4.20
CA SER A 153 -46.69 -13.08 5.27
C SER A 153 -47.15 -14.53 5.53
N GLY A 154 -46.26 -15.36 6.08
CA GLY A 154 -46.56 -16.62 6.81
C GLY A 154 -45.36 -17.59 6.85
N MET A 155 -44.51 -17.62 7.88
CA MET A 155 -44.54 -18.44 9.12
C MET A 155 -43.98 -19.89 9.01
N THR A 156 -43.10 -20.23 9.96
CA THR A 156 -42.72 -21.56 10.53
C THR A 156 -41.47 -22.34 10.03
N SER A 157 -40.42 -22.29 10.88
CA SER A 157 -39.59 -23.36 11.50
C SER A 157 -39.42 -24.77 10.88
N LYS A 158 -38.16 -25.21 10.73
CA LYS A 158 -37.46 -26.43 11.26
C LYS A 158 -36.18 -26.71 10.43
N LYS A 159 -34.99 -26.74 11.07
CA LYS A 159 -34.15 -27.92 11.38
C LYS A 159 -33.91 -28.90 10.21
N ASP A 160 -32.66 -29.02 9.74
CA ASP A 160 -31.82 -30.20 9.97
C ASP A 160 -30.44 -30.13 9.28
N ASP A 161 -29.55 -30.95 9.85
CA ASP A 161 -28.12 -31.14 9.62
C ASP A 161 -27.71 -31.54 8.20
N SER A 162 -26.48 -31.19 7.80
CA SER A 162 -25.42 -32.17 7.49
C SER A 162 -24.19 -31.56 6.77
N VAL A 163 -23.08 -31.68 7.48
CA VAL A 163 -21.69 -31.97 7.05
C VAL A 163 -21.41 -32.06 5.54
N ARG A 164 -20.44 -31.29 5.05
CA ARG A 164 -19.41 -31.81 4.13
C ARG A 164 -18.10 -31.01 4.17
N ALA A 165 -17.04 -31.78 4.09
CA ALA A 165 -15.66 -31.48 4.45
C ALA A 165 -14.96 -30.49 3.52
N ALA A 166 -14.13 -29.61 4.11
CA ALA A 166 -13.09 -28.87 3.41
C ALA A 166 -11.72 -29.26 3.99
N GLY A 167 -10.86 -29.79 3.12
CA GLY A 167 -9.54 -30.31 3.45
C GLY A 167 -8.63 -29.26 4.06
N ARG A 168 -7.96 -29.64 5.15
CA ARG A 168 -6.90 -28.86 5.80
C ARG A 168 -5.64 -28.87 4.95
N ALA A 169 -5.36 -27.78 4.23
CA ALA A 169 -4.02 -27.49 3.74
C ALA A 169 -3.19 -26.91 4.91
N ARG A 170 -2.11 -27.60 5.25
CA ARG A 170 -1.25 -27.34 6.42
C ARG A 170 -0.39 -26.10 6.14
N VAL A 171 -0.73 -24.96 6.74
CA VAL A 171 0.08 -23.74 6.73
C VAL A 171 1.29 -23.96 7.64
N ARG A 172 2.51 -23.99 7.06
CA ARG A 172 3.74 -23.90 7.84
C ARG A 172 3.89 -22.45 8.32
N GLN A 173 3.63 -22.22 9.60
CA GLN A 173 4.02 -20.99 10.28
C GLN A 173 5.53 -21.05 10.51
N THR A 174 6.31 -20.26 9.77
CA THR A 174 7.67 -19.92 10.19
C THR A 174 7.55 -18.86 11.29
N PRO A 175 8.09 -19.08 12.50
CA PRO A 175 8.00 -18.10 13.56
C PRO A 175 8.73 -16.82 13.15
N VAL A 176 8.02 -15.69 13.22
CA VAL A 176 8.60 -14.36 13.09
C VAL A 176 9.60 -14.20 14.22
N ARG A 177 10.90 -14.19 13.88
CA ARG A 177 11.97 -13.99 14.84
C ARG A 177 11.83 -12.57 15.39
N GLN A 178 11.43 -12.45 16.66
CA GLN A 178 11.42 -11.16 17.36
C GLN A 178 12.83 -10.57 17.29
N MET A 179 12.95 -9.40 16.66
CA MET A 179 14.17 -8.61 16.71
C MET A 179 14.06 -7.54 17.80
N PRO A 180 15.15 -7.25 18.53
CA PRO A 180 15.12 -6.35 19.67
C PRO A 180 14.84 -4.91 19.22
N VAL A 181 13.92 -4.26 19.93
CA VAL A 181 13.65 -2.82 19.82
C VAL A 181 14.88 -2.07 20.34
N VAL A 182 15.69 -1.52 19.45
CA VAL A 182 16.81 -0.64 19.84
C VAL A 182 16.22 0.69 20.28
N LYS A 183 16.17 0.92 21.60
CA LYS A 183 15.81 2.23 22.18
C LYS A 183 16.90 3.24 21.81
N ARG A 184 16.56 4.21 20.95
CA ARG A 184 17.40 5.38 20.65
C ARG A 184 17.67 6.15 21.94
N ALA A 185 18.94 6.25 22.34
CA ALA A 185 19.39 7.21 23.35
C ALA A 185 19.53 8.59 22.72
N VAL A 186 18.92 9.61 23.34
CA VAL A 186 19.01 11.02 22.94
C VAL A 186 20.33 11.58 23.49
N PRO A 187 21.23 12.18 22.68
CA PRO A 187 22.45 12.77 23.20
C PRO A 187 22.15 14.05 23.99
N LYS A 188 22.69 14.16 25.21
CA LYS A 188 22.62 15.36 26.05
C LYS A 188 23.47 16.49 25.43
N ALA A 189 22.87 17.67 25.33
CA ALA A 189 23.48 18.90 24.87
C ALA A 189 24.75 19.28 25.67
N VAL A 190 25.80 19.63 24.94
CA VAL A 190 27.03 20.24 25.46
C VAL A 190 26.76 21.70 25.80
N LYS A 191 26.82 22.08 27.08
CA LYS A 191 26.88 23.50 27.49
C LYS A 191 28.34 23.97 27.44
N LYS A 192 28.64 24.88 26.52
CA LYS A 192 29.85 25.71 26.51
C LYS A 192 29.43 27.19 26.49
N ALA A 193 29.75 27.93 27.55
CA ALA A 193 29.77 29.40 27.61
C ALA A 193 30.41 29.80 28.97
N THR A 194 31.71 30.14 28.99
CA THR A 194 32.26 31.51 28.97
C THR A 194 31.98 32.32 30.25
N ARG A 195 33.03 32.52 31.07
CA ARG A 195 33.15 33.63 32.04
C ARG A 195 34.63 34.02 32.08
N ALA A 196 35.02 34.98 31.26
CA ALA A 196 35.11 36.42 31.54
C ALA A 196 36.39 36.79 32.31
N ARG A 197 37.31 37.43 31.58
CA ARG A 197 38.44 38.21 32.08
C ARG A 197 37.96 39.22 33.13
N ARG A 198 38.71 39.38 34.22
CA ARG A 198 38.73 40.63 34.99
C ARG A 198 40.16 40.85 35.51
N THR A 199 40.81 41.84 34.90
CA THR A 199 41.82 42.72 35.48
C THR A 199 41.39 43.17 36.88
N VAL A 200 42.24 43.06 37.91
CA VAL A 200 43.22 44.05 38.39
C VAL A 200 44.29 43.28 39.15
#